data_AF-A0A3D5ECE9-F1
#
_entry.id   AF-A0A3D5ECE9-F1
#
_cell.length_a   1.000
_cell.length_b   1.000
_cell.length_c   1.000
_cell.angle_alpha   90.00
_cell.angle_beta   90.00
_cell.angle_gamma   90.00
#
_symmetry.space_group_name_H-M   'P 1'
#
loop_
_entity.id
_entity.type
_entity.pdbx_description
1 polymer ?
#
loop_
_entity_poly.entity_id
_entity_poly.type
_entity_poly.pdbx_seq_one_letter_code
_entity_poly.pdbx_strand_id
1 'polypeptide(L)'
;MSESLKHAQWAKSVERKHRQNKVKKTKKSHLPFSAAIASLLLSAGLYYVSYEKPVASPPLSESAKQRISQFFAKQFLLGHWRLNKIKYSTNAIQVYVQTPTPIALEGEALSQYLHYALCPLPSKQIWQDIQSRELSVYVFSHSVRKGERTVCNKV
;
A
#
# COMPACT_ATOMS: atom_id res chain seq x y z
N MET A 1 -13.88 34.14 35.06
CA MET A 1 -14.15 34.81 33.77
C MET A 1 -14.93 33.84 32.90
N SER A 2 -16.20 34.16 32.64
CA SER A 2 -17.24 33.26 32.12
C SER A 2 -17.05 32.88 30.65
N GLU A 3 -17.35 31.62 30.31
CA GLU A 3 -17.23 31.03 28.97
C GLU A 3 -17.99 31.78 27.86
N SER A 4 -19.02 32.55 28.25
CA SER A 4 -19.81 33.40 27.36
C SER A 4 -19.00 34.46 26.60
N LEU A 5 -17.88 34.93 27.15
CA LEU A 5 -17.02 35.93 26.49
C LEU A 5 -16.24 35.35 25.30
N LYS A 6 -15.90 34.05 25.32
CA LYS A 6 -15.17 33.41 24.22
C LYS A 6 -16.04 33.20 22.98
N HIS A 7 -17.31 32.85 23.16
CA HIS A 7 -18.26 32.67 22.05
C HIS A 7 -18.60 34.00 21.36
N ALA A 8 -18.73 35.10 22.10
CA ALA A 8 -18.96 36.42 21.54
C ALA A 8 -17.81 36.89 20.64
N GLN A 9 -16.56 36.56 20.99
CA GLN A 9 -15.40 36.88 20.15
C GLN A 9 -15.31 36.01 18.89
N TRP A 10 -15.69 34.73 18.99
CA TRP A 10 -15.76 33.85 17.83
C TRP A 10 -16.81 34.31 16.81
N ALA A 11 -18.02 34.67 17.27
CA ALA A 11 -19.09 35.16 16.39
C ALA A 11 -18.66 36.41 15.60
N LYS A 12 -18.01 37.38 16.25
CA LYS A 12 -17.47 38.58 15.58
C LYS A 12 -16.37 38.27 14.57
N SER A 13 -15.61 37.18 14.75
CA SER A 13 -14.56 36.76 13.81
C SER A 13 -15.16 36.10 12.55
N VAL A 14 -16.17 35.24 12.74
CA VAL A 14 -16.90 34.58 11.64
C VAL A 14 -17.63 35.61 10.78
N GLU A 15 -18.27 36.60 11.41
CA GLU A 15 -19.01 37.63 10.70
C GLU A 15 -18.08 38.56 9.90
N ARG A 16 -16.90 38.92 10.44
CA ARG A 16 -15.87 39.64 9.68
C ARG A 16 -15.39 38.87 8.45
N LYS A 17 -15.20 37.55 8.55
CA LYS A 17 -14.81 36.71 7.41
C LYS A 17 -15.92 36.64 6.36
N HIS A 18 -17.18 36.50 6.76
CA HIS A 18 -18.32 36.51 5.84
C HIS A 18 -18.47 37.86 5.11
N ARG A 19 -18.24 38.98 5.80
CA ARG A 19 -18.29 40.33 5.20
C ARG A 19 -17.13 40.55 4.22
N GLN A 20 -15.91 40.10 4.54
CA GLN A 20 -14.78 40.18 3.62
C GLN A 20 -14.97 39.31 2.36
N ASN A 21 -15.62 38.14 2.49
CA ASN A 21 -15.89 37.27 1.33
C ASN A 21 -16.99 37.83 0.41
N LYS A 22 -17.97 38.57 0.94
CA LYS A 22 -19.00 39.23 0.10
C LYS A 22 -18.46 40.46 -0.64
N VAL A 23 -17.45 41.16 -0.10
CA VAL A 23 -16.86 42.36 -0.75
C VAL A 23 -15.82 42.01 -1.83
N LYS A 24 -15.23 40.81 -1.82
CA LYS A 24 -14.21 40.39 -2.81
C LYS A 24 -14.75 39.84 -4.13
N LYS A 25 -16.07 39.88 -4.38
CA LYS A 25 -16.66 39.57 -5.69
C LYS A 25 -16.90 40.86 -6.48
N THR A 26 -15.84 41.52 -6.90
CA THR A 26 -15.81 42.40 -8.09
C THR A 26 -14.40 42.98 -8.23
N LYS A 27 -13.59 42.36 -9.09
CA LYS A 27 -12.64 43.02 -9.98
C LYS A 27 -12.14 41.97 -10.96
N LYS A 28 -12.64 42.01 -12.19
CA LYS A 28 -12.06 41.30 -13.33
C LYS A 28 -10.68 41.90 -13.55
N SER A 29 -9.64 41.24 -13.05
CA SER A 29 -8.27 41.51 -13.42
C SER A 29 -7.98 40.66 -14.65
N HIS A 30 -7.71 41.30 -15.79
CA HIS A 30 -7.17 40.65 -16.98
C HIS A 30 -5.71 40.27 -16.71
N LEU A 31 -5.51 39.21 -15.91
CA LEU A 31 -4.26 38.48 -15.90
C LEU A 31 -4.23 37.62 -17.17
N PRO A 32 -3.15 37.63 -17.96
CA PRO A 32 -3.10 36.89 -19.20
C PRO A 32 -3.21 35.41 -18.87
N PHE A 33 -4.29 34.79 -19.34
CA PHE A 33 -4.58 33.35 -19.20
C PHE A 33 -3.43 32.47 -19.70
N SER A 34 -2.49 33.03 -20.50
CA SER A 34 -1.26 32.37 -20.94
C SER A 34 -0.28 32.03 -19.82
N ALA A 35 -0.20 32.83 -18.74
CA ALA A 35 0.74 32.57 -17.64
C ALA A 35 0.34 31.35 -16.79
N ALA A 36 -0.97 31.13 -16.59
CA ALA A 36 -1.49 30.01 -15.82
C ALA A 36 -1.33 28.66 -16.56
N ILE A 37 -1.45 28.67 -17.89
CA ILE A 37 -1.22 27.46 -18.72
C ILE A 37 0.28 27.10 -18.75
N ALA A 38 1.16 28.10 -18.85
CA ALA A 38 2.61 27.87 -18.85
C ALA A 38 3.10 27.22 -17.55
N SER A 39 2.56 27.63 -16.40
CA SER A 39 2.89 27.01 -15.10
C SER A 39 2.44 25.55 -14.97
N LEU A 40 1.27 25.19 -15.53
CA LEU A 40 0.76 23.82 -15.52
C LEU A 40 1.60 22.88 -16.41
N LEU A 41 2.02 23.37 -17.58
CA LEU A 41 2.90 22.62 -18.49
C LEU A 41 4.30 22.38 -17.90
N LEU A 42 4.85 23.37 -17.19
CA LEU A 42 6.13 23.22 -16.50
C LEU A 42 6.07 22.17 -15.38
N SER A 43 4.98 22.14 -14.60
CA SER A 43 4.81 21.11 -13.55
C SER A 43 4.64 19.70 -14.11
N ALA A 44 3.93 19.54 -15.23
CA ALA A 44 3.77 18.24 -15.88
C ALA A 44 5.10 17.73 -16.49
N GLY A 45 5.90 18.63 -17.07
CA GLY A 45 7.21 18.31 -17.61
C GLY A 45 8.19 17.82 -16.54
N LEU A 46 8.25 18.51 -15.38
CA LEU A 46 9.12 18.10 -14.27
C LEU A 46 8.70 16.75 -13.66
N TYR A 47 7.39 16.48 -13.58
CA TYR A 47 6.87 15.17 -13.15
C TYR A 47 7.27 14.05 -14.10
N TYR A 48 7.31 14.31 -15.41
CA TYR A 48 7.71 13.32 -16.40
C TYR A 48 9.22 13.07 -16.40
N VAL A 49 10.04 14.12 -16.24
CA VAL A 49 11.50 13.98 -16.14
C VAL A 49 11.90 13.25 -14.85
N SER A 50 11.16 13.45 -13.76
CA SER A 50 11.39 12.73 -12.49
C SER A 50 10.74 11.34 -12.45
N TYR A 51 10.04 10.91 -13.50
CA TYR A 51 9.45 9.57 -13.54
C TYR A 51 10.56 8.55 -13.86
N GLU A 52 11.23 8.07 -12.81
CA GLU A 52 12.03 6.86 -12.91
C GLU A 52 11.10 5.69 -13.19
N LYS A 53 11.19 5.16 -14.41
CA LYS A 53 10.50 3.93 -14.79
C LYS A 53 10.93 2.85 -13.79
N PRO A 54 9.98 2.18 -13.09
CA PRO A 54 10.34 1.13 -12.16
C PRO A 54 11.16 0.09 -12.92
N VAL A 55 12.38 -0.16 -12.45
CA VAL A 55 13.31 -1.10 -13.07
C VAL A 55 12.63 -2.47 -13.03
N ALA A 56 12.10 -2.89 -14.17
CA ALA A 56 11.46 -4.19 -14.31
C ALA A 56 12.52 -5.24 -14.01
N SER A 57 12.37 -5.93 -12.89
CA SER A 57 13.32 -6.96 -12.51
C SER A 57 13.30 -8.06 -13.58
N PRO A 58 14.46 -8.63 -13.96
CA PRO A 58 14.50 -9.71 -14.93
C PRO A 58 13.57 -10.85 -14.47
N PRO A 59 12.97 -11.64 -15.38
CA PRO A 59 12.13 -12.75 -14.97
C PRO A 59 12.91 -13.70 -14.04
N LEU A 60 12.24 -14.20 -13.00
CA LEU A 60 12.82 -15.20 -12.09
C LEU A 60 13.30 -16.42 -12.88
N SER A 61 14.51 -16.89 -12.59
CA SER A 61 15.01 -18.15 -13.14
C SER A 61 14.15 -19.32 -12.66
N GLU A 62 14.05 -20.37 -13.48
CA GLU A 62 13.28 -21.57 -13.11
C GLU A 62 13.83 -22.24 -11.84
N SER A 63 15.15 -22.21 -11.64
CA SER A 63 15.78 -22.74 -10.43
C SER A 63 15.40 -21.94 -9.17
N ALA A 64 15.28 -20.61 -9.28
CA ALA A 64 14.80 -19.77 -8.18
C ALA A 64 13.32 -20.04 -7.88
N LYS A 65 12.46 -20.13 -8.90
CA LYS A 65 11.05 -20.52 -8.72
C LYS A 65 10.92 -21.87 -8.04
N GLN A 66 11.75 -22.85 -8.41
CA GLN A 66 11.72 -24.17 -7.80
C GLN A 66 12.13 -24.13 -6.32
N ARG A 67 13.20 -23.40 -5.97
CA ARG A 67 13.62 -23.23 -4.57
C ARG A 67 12.55 -22.53 -3.72
N ILE A 68 11.89 -21.50 -4.26
CA ILE A 68 10.77 -20.81 -3.60
C ILE A 68 9.58 -21.74 -3.40
N SER A 69 9.19 -22.46 -4.43
CA SER A 69 8.11 -23.46 -4.33
C SER A 69 8.42 -24.52 -3.27
N GLN A 70 9.65 -25.04 -3.25
CA GLN A 70 10.08 -26.04 -2.26
C GLN A 70 10.11 -25.48 -0.84
N PHE A 71 10.55 -24.23 -0.67
CA PHE A 71 10.58 -23.56 0.64
C PHE A 71 9.16 -23.51 1.25
N PHE A 72 8.19 -22.98 0.50
CA PHE A 72 6.82 -22.89 0.99
C PHE A 72 6.15 -24.26 1.11
N ALA A 73 6.38 -25.18 0.18
CA ALA A 73 5.84 -26.53 0.26
C ALA A 73 6.28 -27.24 1.56
N LYS A 74 7.54 -27.07 1.96
CA LYS A 74 8.06 -27.61 3.24
C LYS A 74 7.39 -27.01 4.47
N GLN A 75 7.05 -25.72 4.43
CA GLN A 75 6.41 -25.03 5.55
C GLN A 75 4.98 -25.53 5.81
N PHE A 76 4.27 -25.98 4.77
CA PHE A 76 2.89 -26.46 4.86
C PHE A 76 2.76 -27.98 4.67
N LEU A 77 3.87 -28.72 4.77
CA LEU A 77 3.90 -30.18 4.71
C LEU A 77 3.24 -30.81 5.94
N LEU A 78 3.42 -30.17 7.10
CA LEU A 78 2.92 -30.62 8.39
C LEU A 78 1.89 -29.62 8.92
N GLY A 79 0.72 -30.11 9.32
CA GLY A 79 -0.36 -29.30 9.87
C GLY A 79 -1.60 -29.25 8.98
N HIS A 80 -2.54 -28.39 9.35
CA HIS A 80 -3.84 -28.29 8.67
C HIS A 80 -3.87 -27.24 7.56
N TRP A 81 -2.85 -26.40 7.47
CA TRP A 81 -2.74 -25.35 6.46
C TRP A 81 -2.11 -25.95 5.20
N ARG A 82 -2.61 -25.56 4.03
CA ARG A 82 -2.20 -26.14 2.75
C ARG A 82 -1.74 -25.07 1.79
N LEU A 83 -0.60 -25.28 1.15
CA LEU A 83 -0.19 -24.47 0.01
C LEU A 83 -1.11 -24.76 -1.16
N ASN A 84 -1.85 -23.76 -1.65
CA ASN A 84 -2.76 -23.91 -2.78
C ASN A 84 -2.04 -23.65 -4.11
N LYS A 85 -1.37 -22.49 -4.23
CA LYS A 85 -0.60 -22.11 -5.42
C LYS A 85 0.37 -20.99 -5.13
N ILE A 86 1.35 -20.83 -6.02
CA ILE A 86 2.25 -19.68 -6.03
C ILE A 86 2.18 -19.04 -7.41
N LYS A 87 1.94 -17.73 -7.47
CA LYS A 87 2.01 -16.95 -8.70
C LYS A 87 3.29 -16.15 -8.72
N TYR A 88 4.06 -16.32 -9.78
CA TYR A 88 5.27 -15.56 -10.04
C TYR A 88 4.98 -14.47 -11.05
N SER A 89 5.38 -13.25 -10.74
CA SER A 89 5.32 -12.09 -11.63
C SER A 89 6.69 -11.40 -11.64
N THR A 90 6.88 -10.45 -12.56
CA THR A 90 8.14 -9.70 -12.68
C THR A 90 8.53 -9.00 -11.39
N ASN A 91 7.56 -8.37 -10.71
CA ASN A 91 7.79 -7.54 -9.52
C ASN A 91 7.25 -8.15 -8.23
N ALA A 92 6.48 -9.23 -8.30
CA ALA A 92 5.78 -9.77 -7.14
C ALA A 92 5.72 -11.30 -7.16
N ILE A 93 5.71 -11.87 -5.95
CA ILE A 93 5.51 -13.30 -5.70
C ILE A 93 4.32 -13.42 -4.75
N GLN A 94 3.27 -14.11 -5.20
CA GLN A 94 2.03 -14.25 -4.46
C GLN A 94 1.83 -15.70 -4.06
N VAL A 95 1.91 -15.98 -2.77
CA VAL A 95 1.72 -17.31 -2.19
C VAL A 95 0.28 -17.41 -1.67
N TYR A 96 -0.43 -18.45 -2.04
CA TYR A 96 -1.82 -18.68 -1.63
C TYR A 96 -1.88 -19.88 -0.71
N VAL A 97 -2.32 -19.66 0.53
CA VAL A 97 -2.40 -20.65 1.59
C VAL A 97 -3.86 -20.83 2.00
N GLN A 98 -4.31 -22.08 2.04
CA GLN A 98 -5.64 -22.44 2.48
C GLN A 98 -5.61 -22.95 3.92
N THR A 99 -6.53 -22.44 4.73
CA THR A 99 -6.74 -22.84 6.13
C THR A 99 -8.01 -23.67 6.26
N PRO A 100 -8.10 -24.59 7.23
CA PRO A 100 -9.30 -25.40 7.43
C PRO A 100 -10.48 -24.56 7.92
N THR A 101 -10.21 -23.58 8.79
CA THR A 101 -11.19 -22.71 9.43
C THR A 101 -10.69 -21.26 9.41
N PRO A 102 -11.61 -20.27 9.45
CA PRO A 102 -11.24 -18.88 9.63
C PRO A 102 -10.42 -18.69 10.91
N ILE A 103 -9.41 -17.83 10.85
CA ILE A 103 -8.61 -17.47 12.03
C ILE A 103 -9.43 -16.51 12.87
N ALA A 104 -9.60 -16.80 14.16
CA ALA A 104 -10.37 -15.98 15.11
C ALA A 104 -9.56 -14.76 15.60
N LEU A 105 -8.96 -14.02 14.67
CA LEU A 105 -8.28 -12.75 14.90
C LEU A 105 -8.77 -11.76 13.85
N GLU A 106 -8.74 -10.47 14.15
CA GLU A 106 -9.17 -9.42 13.24
C GLU A 106 -8.17 -8.25 13.23
N GLY A 107 -8.20 -7.46 12.16
CA GLY A 107 -7.40 -6.23 12.04
C GLY A 107 -5.90 -6.45 12.15
N GLU A 108 -5.24 -5.59 12.93
CA GLU A 108 -3.78 -5.55 13.07
C GLU A 108 -3.22 -6.83 13.71
N ALA A 109 -3.91 -7.38 14.71
CA ALA A 109 -3.50 -8.61 15.40
C ALA A 109 -3.41 -9.80 14.43
N LEU A 110 -4.38 -9.90 13.52
CA LEU A 110 -4.36 -10.92 12.47
C LEU A 110 -3.21 -10.69 11.49
N SER A 111 -3.05 -9.45 11.00
CA SER A 111 -1.99 -9.12 10.04
C SER A 111 -0.60 -9.44 10.58
N GLN A 112 -0.35 -9.07 11.84
CA GLN A 112 0.90 -9.32 12.55
C GLN A 112 1.12 -10.82 12.78
N TYR A 113 0.10 -11.55 13.23
CA TYR A 113 0.17 -13.01 13.38
C TYR A 113 0.54 -13.69 12.05
N LEU A 114 -0.16 -13.33 10.97
CA LEU A 114 0.11 -13.89 9.64
C LEU A 114 1.52 -13.56 9.16
N HIS A 115 1.99 -12.34 9.40
CA HIS A 115 3.36 -11.94 9.08
C HIS A 115 4.37 -12.85 9.80
N TYR A 116 4.26 -13.02 11.12
CA TYR A 116 5.17 -13.87 11.89
C TYR A 116 5.08 -15.35 11.53
N ALA A 117 3.88 -15.86 11.25
CA ALA A 117 3.68 -17.28 10.97
C ALA A 117 4.13 -17.68 9.56
N LEU A 118 4.06 -16.77 8.58
CA LEU A 118 4.19 -17.11 7.16
C LEU A 118 5.38 -16.48 6.48
N CYS A 119 5.84 -15.31 6.93
CA CYS A 119 6.95 -14.64 6.28
C CYS A 119 8.28 -15.32 6.61
N PRO A 120 9.16 -15.53 5.61
CA PRO A 120 10.49 -16.05 5.86
C PRO A 120 11.27 -15.10 6.77
N LEU A 121 11.99 -15.64 7.76
CA LEU A 121 12.91 -14.84 8.57
C LEU A 121 13.94 -14.11 7.68
N PRO A 122 14.37 -12.87 8.01
CA PRO A 122 15.31 -12.09 7.21
C PRO A 122 16.65 -12.80 6.93
N SER A 123 17.07 -13.68 7.86
CA SER A 123 18.30 -14.48 7.75
C SER A 123 18.20 -15.65 6.76
N LYS A 124 17.01 -15.96 6.23
CA LYS A 124 16.84 -17.09 5.30
C LYS A 124 17.41 -16.75 3.93
N GLN A 125 18.12 -17.73 3.35
CA GLN A 125 18.70 -17.61 2.01
C GLN A 125 17.65 -17.38 0.92
N ILE A 126 16.38 -17.71 1.17
CA ILE A 126 15.30 -17.54 0.20
C ILE A 126 15.12 -16.08 -0.27
N TRP A 127 15.52 -15.11 0.56
CA TRP A 127 15.52 -13.70 0.19
C TRP A 127 16.48 -13.37 -0.97
N GLN A 128 17.52 -14.19 -1.19
CA GLN A 128 18.40 -14.05 -2.36
C GLN A 128 17.67 -14.43 -3.66
N ASP A 129 16.75 -15.40 -3.61
CA ASP A 129 15.95 -15.82 -4.75
C ASP A 129 14.79 -14.84 -5.03
N ILE A 130 14.18 -14.29 -3.97
CA ILE A 130 13.10 -13.29 -4.07
C ILE A 130 13.65 -11.96 -4.63
N GLN A 131 14.88 -11.58 -4.24
CA GLN A 131 15.55 -10.33 -4.61
C GLN A 131 14.74 -9.10 -4.15
N SER A 132 14.51 -8.13 -5.04
CA SER A 132 13.76 -6.90 -4.79
C SER A 132 12.25 -7.03 -5.04
N ARG A 133 11.73 -8.26 -5.23
CA ARG A 133 10.30 -8.48 -5.52
C ARG A 133 9.47 -8.46 -4.24
N GLU A 134 8.25 -7.96 -4.36
CA GLU A 134 7.28 -7.98 -3.28
C GLU A 134 6.80 -9.41 -3.03
N LEU A 135 7.03 -9.94 -1.82
CA LEU A 135 6.48 -11.23 -1.41
C LEU A 135 5.18 -10.98 -0.64
N SER A 136 4.08 -11.56 -1.12
CA SER A 136 2.77 -11.49 -0.45
C SER A 136 2.21 -12.87 -0.21
N VAL A 137 1.66 -13.08 0.98
CA VAL A 137 0.98 -14.33 1.34
C VAL A 137 -0.51 -14.04 1.55
N TYR A 138 -1.35 -14.74 0.81
CA TYR A 138 -2.80 -14.69 0.89
C TYR A 138 -3.30 -15.92 1.61
N VAL A 139 -4.05 -15.71 2.69
CA VAL A 139 -4.59 -16.78 3.53
C VAL A 139 -6.10 -16.77 3.45
N PHE A 140 -6.71 -17.92 3.14
CA PHE A 140 -8.16 -18.03 3.02
C PHE A 140 -8.65 -19.39 3.51
N SER A 141 -9.91 -19.48 3.92
CA SER A 141 -10.55 -20.75 4.27
C SER A 141 -11.30 -21.34 3.08
N HIS A 142 -12.32 -20.61 2.60
CA HIS A 142 -13.20 -21.04 1.51
C HIS A 142 -12.99 -20.25 0.21
N SER A 143 -12.66 -18.96 0.29
CA SER A 143 -12.53 -18.11 -0.90
C SER A 143 -11.40 -17.11 -0.75
N VAL A 144 -10.57 -17.01 -1.79
CA VAL A 144 -9.47 -16.04 -1.89
C VAL A 144 -9.96 -14.60 -1.74
N ARG A 145 -11.20 -14.29 -2.17
CA ARG A 145 -11.76 -12.93 -2.09
C ARG A 145 -12.06 -12.48 -0.65
N LYS A 146 -12.29 -13.44 0.24
CA LYS A 146 -12.50 -13.21 1.68
C LYS A 146 -11.25 -13.56 2.48
N GLY A 147 -10.13 -13.72 1.79
CA GLY A 147 -8.86 -14.05 2.41
C GLY A 147 -8.13 -12.79 2.84
N GLU A 148 -7.19 -12.98 3.74
CA GLU A 148 -6.36 -11.93 4.29
C GLU A 148 -4.99 -11.95 3.64
N ARG A 149 -4.41 -10.77 3.47
CA ARG A 149 -3.12 -10.60 2.80
C ARG A 149 -2.12 -10.03 3.80
N THR A 150 -0.95 -10.67 3.87
CA THR A 150 0.23 -10.09 4.52
C THR A 150 1.36 -9.90 3.51
N VAL A 151 2.11 -8.80 3.66
CA VAL A 151 3.26 -8.47 2.82
C VAL A 151 4.51 -8.75 3.64
N CYS A 152 5.39 -9.57 3.10
CA CYS A 152 6.62 -9.97 3.76
C CYS A 152 7.77 -9.06 3.32
N ASN A 153 8.46 -8.49 4.29
CA ASN A 153 9.60 -7.61 4.06
C ASN A 153 10.88 -8.25 4.60
N LYS A 154 11.99 -8.00 3.89
CA LYS A 154 13.33 -8.30 4.37
C LYS A 154 13.80 -7.11 5.24
N VAL A 155 13.23 -6.96 6.43
CA VAL A 155 13.70 -5.98 7.42
C VAL A 155 14.82 -6.59 8.24
#